data_AF-A0A1X7JU06-F1
#
_entry.id   AF-A0A1X7JU06-F1
#
_cell.length_a   1.000
_cell.length_b   1.000
_cell.length_c   1.000
_cell.angle_alpha   90.00
_cell.angle_beta   90.00
_cell.angle_gamma   90.00
#
_symmetry.space_group_name_H-M   'P 1'
#
loop_
_entity.id
_entity.type
_entity.pdbx_description
1 polymer ?
#
loop_
_entity_poly.entity_id
_entity_poly.type
_entity_poly.pdbx_seq_one_letter_code
_entity_poly.pdbx_strand_id
1 'polypeptide(L)'
;MSGLAVEETLELWASSLRDVKLRMRVLFTQERVAVSAGQFLDGLLGDERRKTGWMRADAAGDKGPWRQQAILGRVHWDADALRNIVRDYAL
;
A
#
# COMPACT_ATOMS: atom_id res chain seq x y z
N MET A 1 -20.73 20.97 -12.90
CA MET A 1 -21.18 20.23 -11.68
C MET A 1 -20.66 18.79 -11.62
N SER A 2 -20.20 18.17 -12.73
CA SER A 2 -19.65 16.80 -12.69
C SER A 2 -18.19 16.69 -12.21
N GLY A 3 -17.36 17.72 -12.43
CA GLY A 3 -15.95 17.72 -11.98
C GLY A 3 -15.82 17.64 -10.46
N LEU A 4 -16.51 18.54 -9.74
CA LEU A 4 -16.47 18.62 -8.27
C LEU A 4 -16.78 17.26 -7.59
N ALA A 5 -17.73 16.50 -8.12
CA ALA A 5 -18.06 15.17 -7.59
C ALA A 5 -16.96 14.13 -7.84
N VAL A 6 -16.21 14.23 -8.95
CA VAL A 6 -15.05 13.37 -9.25
C VAL A 6 -13.89 13.73 -8.33
N GLU A 7 -13.57 15.02 -8.16
CA GLU A 7 -12.51 15.45 -7.24
C GLU A 7 -12.80 15.05 -5.79
N GLU A 8 -14.04 15.21 -5.32
CA GLU A 8 -14.48 14.78 -3.98
C GLU A 8 -14.35 13.25 -3.80
N THR A 9 -14.75 12.48 -4.82
CA THR A 9 -14.61 11.02 -4.81
C THR A 9 -13.14 10.62 -4.76
N LEU A 10 -12.29 11.22 -5.58
CA LEU A 10 -10.85 10.95 -5.60
C LEU A 10 -10.21 11.27 -4.24
N GLU A 11 -10.57 12.38 -3.62
CA GLU A 11 -10.05 12.74 -2.30
C GLU A 11 -10.52 11.76 -1.23
N LEU A 12 -11.76 11.30 -1.30
CA LEU A 12 -12.27 10.27 -0.39
C LEU A 12 -11.46 8.97 -0.53
N TRP A 13 -11.18 8.52 -1.75
CA TRP A 13 -10.34 7.34 -2.01
C TRP A 13 -8.91 7.53 -1.52
N ALA A 14 -8.30 8.68 -1.81
CA ALA A 14 -6.94 8.98 -1.38
C ALA A 14 -6.84 9.03 0.15
N SER A 15 -7.82 9.64 0.82
CA SER A 15 -7.92 9.68 2.29
C SER A 15 -8.09 8.28 2.89
N SER A 16 -8.99 7.48 2.31
CA SER A 16 -9.23 6.08 2.71
C SER A 16 -7.96 5.23 2.60
N LEU A 17 -7.22 5.37 1.50
CA LEU A 17 -5.96 4.65 1.31
C LEU A 17 -4.88 5.11 2.31
N ARG A 18 -4.82 6.41 2.63
CA ARG A 18 -3.94 6.92 3.69
C ARG A 18 -4.30 6.37 5.07
N ASP A 19 -5.59 6.29 5.41
CA ASP A 19 -6.06 5.72 6.68
C ASP A 19 -5.65 4.24 6.83
N VAL A 20 -5.90 3.43 5.81
CA VAL A 20 -5.49 2.01 5.81
C VAL A 20 -3.98 1.85 6.00
N LYS A 21 -3.17 2.67 5.31
CA LYS A 21 -1.70 2.66 5.48
C LYS A 21 -1.27 3.05 6.89
N LEU A 22 -1.95 4.02 7.51
CA LEU A 22 -1.70 4.42 8.90
C LEU A 22 -2.03 3.30 9.87
N ARG A 23 -3.19 2.64 9.70
CA ARG A 23 -3.62 1.52 10.56
C ARG A 23 -2.67 0.35 10.50
N MET A 24 -2.23 -0.07 9.31
CA MET A 24 -1.32 -1.21 9.16
C MET A 24 0.11 -0.92 9.68
N ARG A 25 0.48 0.35 9.90
CA ARG A 25 1.83 0.74 10.34
C ARG A 25 2.29 -0.03 11.58
N VAL A 26 1.37 -0.35 12.50
CA VAL A 26 1.65 -1.05 13.76
C VAL A 26 2.22 -2.46 13.56
N LEU A 27 2.04 -3.05 12.37
CA LEU A 27 2.53 -4.39 12.05
C LEU A 27 4.00 -4.43 11.67
N PHE A 28 4.61 -3.26 11.45
CA PHE A 28 5.98 -3.15 10.96
C PHE A 28 6.86 -2.54 12.05
N THR A 29 7.91 -3.27 12.41
CA THR A 29 8.88 -2.83 13.44
C THR A 29 9.76 -1.66 13.00
N GLN A 30 9.90 -1.44 11.69
CA GLN A 30 10.76 -0.39 11.15
C GLN A 30 9.96 0.52 10.22
N GLU A 31 10.13 1.82 10.39
CA GLU A 31 9.43 2.82 9.58
C GLU A 31 9.67 2.63 8.07
N ARG A 32 10.92 2.36 7.67
CA ARG A 32 11.24 2.07 6.26
C ARG A 32 10.48 0.88 5.69
N VAL A 33 10.12 -0.10 6.52
CA VAL A 33 9.34 -1.27 6.10
C VAL A 33 7.87 -0.87 5.96
N ALA A 34 7.32 -0.11 6.92
CA ALA A 34 5.96 0.41 6.82
C ALA A 34 5.77 1.26 5.56
N VAL A 35 6.75 2.12 5.25
CA VAL A 35 6.77 2.92 4.01
C VAL A 35 6.79 2.01 2.78
N SER A 36 7.68 1.01 2.75
CA SER A 36 7.77 0.07 1.62
C SER A 36 6.50 -0.76 1.43
N ALA A 37 5.84 -1.17 2.51
CA ALA A 37 4.54 -1.84 2.45
C ALA A 37 3.44 -0.90 1.91
N GLY A 38 3.46 0.39 2.28
CA GLY A 38 2.55 1.40 1.73
C GLY A 38 2.75 1.58 0.22
N GLN A 39 4.00 1.68 -0.23
CA GLN A 39 4.35 1.74 -1.66
C GLN A 39 3.98 0.46 -2.41
N PHE A 40 4.09 -0.69 -1.74
CA PHE A 40 3.65 -1.96 -2.31
C PHE A 40 2.14 -1.94 -2.61
N LEU A 41 1.33 -1.42 -1.68
CA LEU A 41 -0.11 -1.22 -1.88
C LEU A 41 -0.39 -0.21 -3.00
N ASP A 42 0.35 0.89 -3.08
CA ASP A 42 0.23 1.85 -4.18
C ASP A 42 0.47 1.17 -5.53
N GLY A 43 1.52 0.38 -5.65
CA GLY A 43 1.81 -0.38 -6.88
C GLY A 43 0.76 -1.46 -7.19
N LEU A 44 0.05 -1.98 -6.19
CA LEU A 44 -1.05 -2.93 -6.40
C LEU A 44 -2.34 -2.25 -6.85
N LEU A 45 -2.62 -1.04 -6.37
CA LEU A 45 -3.84 -0.29 -6.68
C LEU A 45 -3.68 0.65 -7.87
N GLY A 46 -2.44 0.94 -8.27
CA GLY A 46 -2.14 1.78 -9.41
C GLY A 46 -2.56 1.18 -10.75
N ASP A 47 -2.54 2.06 -11.76
CA ASP A 47 -3.03 1.82 -13.13
C ASP A 47 -2.15 0.87 -13.96
N GLU A 48 -1.01 0.44 -13.41
CA GLU A 48 -0.07 -0.43 -14.08
C GLU A 48 -0.71 -1.78 -14.45
N ARG A 49 -0.83 -2.04 -15.76
CA ARG A 49 -1.49 -3.23 -16.30
C ARG A 49 -0.80 -4.53 -15.86
N ARG A 50 0.53 -4.50 -15.67
CA ARG A 50 1.33 -5.66 -15.28
C ARG A 50 2.05 -5.38 -13.96
N LYS A 51 1.66 -6.05 -12.89
CA LYS A 51 2.17 -5.78 -11.54
C LYS A 51 3.34 -6.71 -11.21
N THR A 52 4.41 -6.65 -12.01
CA THR A 52 5.63 -7.41 -11.71
C THR A 52 6.40 -6.76 -10.55
N GLY A 53 7.30 -7.52 -9.92
CA GLY A 53 8.15 -6.98 -8.84
C GLY A 53 9.03 -5.80 -9.31
N TRP A 54 9.50 -5.84 -10.57
CA TRP A 54 10.27 -4.74 -11.17
C TRP A 54 9.43 -3.50 -11.41
N MET A 55 8.23 -3.65 -11.98
CA MET A 55 7.35 -2.50 -12.26
C MET A 55 6.87 -1.81 -10.98
N ARG A 56 6.56 -2.59 -9.93
CA ARG A 56 6.25 -1.97 -8.62
C ARG A 56 7.44 -1.23 -8.02
N ALA A 57 8.64 -1.77 -8.18
CA ALA A 57 9.85 -1.10 -7.67
C ALA A 57 10.13 0.20 -8.41
N ASP A 58 9.97 0.20 -9.74
CA ASP A 58 10.12 1.41 -10.57
C ASP A 58 9.10 2.49 -10.17
N ALA A 59 7.82 2.11 -10.03
CA ALA A 59 6.77 3.01 -9.56
C ALA A 59 7.03 3.56 -8.14
N ALA A 60 7.70 2.79 -7.28
CA ALA A 60 8.10 3.21 -5.93
C ALA A 60 9.41 4.04 -5.90
N GLY A 61 10.10 4.20 -7.04
CA GLY A 61 11.41 4.86 -7.13
C GLY A 61 12.57 4.04 -6.56
N ASP A 62 12.38 2.72 -6.39
CA ASP A 62 13.41 1.81 -5.90
C ASP A 62 14.40 1.44 -7.01
N LYS A 63 15.69 1.31 -6.66
CA LYS A 63 16.75 0.89 -7.62
C LYS A 63 16.64 -0.56 -8.11
N GLY A 64 15.65 -1.31 -7.62
CA GLY A 64 15.42 -2.71 -7.98
C GLY A 64 14.38 -3.37 -7.06
N PRO A 65 13.99 -4.62 -7.37
CA PRO A 65 12.79 -5.25 -6.81
C PRO A 65 12.94 -5.69 -5.35
N TRP A 66 14.14 -5.65 -4.78
CA TRP A 66 14.45 -6.31 -3.51
C TRP A 66 13.66 -5.76 -2.32
N ARG A 67 13.43 -4.44 -2.25
CA ARG A 67 12.64 -3.84 -1.17
C ARG A 67 11.19 -4.31 -1.23
N GLN A 68 10.58 -4.23 -2.41
CA GLN A 68 9.23 -4.71 -2.67
C GLN A 68 9.09 -6.22 -2.44
N GLN A 69 10.09 -7.02 -2.82
CA GLN A 69 10.12 -8.47 -2.57
C GLN A 69 10.31 -8.80 -1.08
N ALA A 70 11.04 -7.97 -0.33
CA ALA A 70 11.29 -8.21 1.09
C ALA A 70 9.99 -8.20 1.90
N ILE A 71 9.02 -7.36 1.51
CA ILE A 71 7.68 -7.37 2.11
C ILE A 71 7.01 -8.74 2.02
N LEU A 72 7.26 -9.51 0.96
CA LEU A 72 6.57 -10.79 0.75
C LEU A 72 7.20 -11.99 1.46
N GLY A 73 8.38 -11.85 2.08
CA GLY A 73 8.99 -13.01 2.75
C GLY A 73 10.35 -12.82 3.38
N ARG A 74 10.89 -11.60 3.43
CA ARG A 74 12.18 -11.32 4.12
C ARG A 74 12.03 -10.39 5.31
N VAL A 75 10.87 -9.73 5.45
CA VAL A 75 10.56 -8.90 6.61
C VAL A 75 9.52 -9.58 7.47
N HIS A 76 9.68 -9.50 8.78
CA HIS A 76 8.74 -10.02 9.75
C HIS A 76 7.57 -9.04 9.95
N TRP A 77 6.36 -9.50 9.62
CA TRP A 77 5.06 -8.87 9.91
C TRP A 77 4.00 -9.98 9.91
N ASP A 78 2.85 -9.70 10.50
CA ASP A 78 1.78 -10.69 10.69
C ASP A 78 0.66 -10.51 9.66
N ALA A 79 0.48 -11.53 8.81
CA ALA A 79 -0.55 -11.56 7.77
C ALA A 79 -1.97 -11.71 8.32
N ASP A 80 -2.15 -12.46 9.41
CA ASP A 80 -3.44 -12.62 10.07
C ASP A 80 -3.85 -11.31 10.75
N ALA A 81 -2.90 -10.63 11.39
CA ALA A 81 -3.13 -9.31 11.97
C ALA A 81 -3.47 -8.26 10.89
N LEU A 82 -2.78 -8.25 9.74
CA LEU A 82 -3.14 -7.36 8.62
C LEU A 82 -4.55 -7.64 8.11
N ARG A 83 -4.92 -8.91 7.94
CA ARG A 83 -6.28 -9.29 7.55
C ARG A 83 -7.31 -8.76 8.55
N ASN A 84 -7.05 -8.87 9.85
CA ASN A 84 -7.97 -8.39 10.88
C ASN A 84 -8.13 -6.87 10.81
N ILE A 85 -7.03 -6.11 10.68
CA ILE A 85 -7.09 -4.65 10.47
C ILE A 85 -7.94 -4.27 9.26
N VAL A 86 -7.78 -4.97 8.14
CA VAL A 86 -8.56 -4.69 6.92
C VAL A 86 -10.04 -5.03 7.12
N ARG A 87 -10.35 -6.11 7.84
CA ARG A 87 -11.73 -6.48 8.18
C ARG A 87 -12.37 -5.45 9.09
N ASP A 88 -11.69 -5.01 10.14
CA ASP A 88 -12.19 -3.99 11.08
C ASP A 88 -12.38 -2.62 10.40
N TYR A 89 -11.68 -2.37 9.30
CA TYR A 89 -11.88 -1.16 8.48
C TYR A 89 -13.10 -1.27 7.55
N ALA A 90 -13.38 -2.45 7.01
CA ALA A 90 -14.34 -2.65 5.92
C ALA A 90 -15.69 -3.27 6.33
N LEU A 91 -15.77 -3.91 7.50
CA LEU A 91 -16.95 -4.60 8.04
C LEU A 91 -17.48 -3.86 9.28
#